data_AF-A0A964PAG2-F1
#
_entry.id   AF-A0A964PAG2-F1
#
_cell.length_a   1.000
_cell.length_b   1.000
_cell.length_c   1.000
_cell.angle_alpha   90.00
_cell.angle_beta   90.00
_cell.angle_gamma   90.00
#
_symmetry.space_group_name_H-M   'P 1'
#
loop_
_entity.id
_entity.type
_entity.pdbx_description
1 polymer ?
#
loop_
_entity_poly.entity_id
_entity_poly.type
_entity_poly.pdbx_seq_one_letter_code
_entity_poly.pdbx_strand_id
1 'polypeptide(L)'
;MLTTLDAPVHHLPFAQAVELSLLVDLEARWENLRTYQPDTVGMTSTLKELSQKQKAYEAFFAKLGTYNKAHKPAHVAELLLNNASRLGKWCWDMRDLVRQVQHDPQAHCPTHLLAKAYRWADRVADRMKKEHIARPTPSTTIPTAIQELEELARWCDNLSRVAA
;
A
#
# COMPACT_ATOMS: atom_id res chain seq x y z
N MET A 1 -18.72 -2.85 -18.99
CA MET A 1 -18.49 -2.89 -17.54
C MET A 1 -17.62 -4.11 -17.25
N LEU A 2 -16.33 -3.91 -16.99
CA LEU A 2 -15.41 -4.98 -16.64
C LEU A 2 -15.43 -5.13 -15.11
N THR A 3 -16.18 -6.10 -14.63
CA THR A 3 -16.04 -6.61 -13.26
C THR A 3 -14.70 -7.31 -13.14
N THR A 4 -13.69 -6.62 -12.63
CA THR A 4 -12.48 -7.26 -12.11
C THR A 4 -12.91 -8.15 -10.95
N LEU A 5 -12.75 -9.47 -11.14
CA LEU A 5 -12.87 -10.46 -10.09
C LEU A 5 -11.81 -10.15 -9.04
N ASP A 6 -12.21 -9.45 -7.98
CA ASP A 6 -11.47 -9.42 -6.73
C ASP A 6 -11.48 -10.84 -6.18
N ALA A 7 -10.48 -11.65 -6.57
CA ALA A 7 -10.17 -12.85 -5.84
C ALA A 7 -9.76 -12.40 -4.43
N PRO A 8 -10.48 -12.77 -3.37
CA PRO A 8 -10.11 -12.39 -2.02
C PRO A 8 -8.70 -12.91 -1.76
N VAL A 9 -7.83 -12.06 -1.20
CA VAL A 9 -6.44 -12.40 -0.81
C VAL A 9 -6.38 -13.69 0.03
N HIS A 10 -7.49 -14.08 0.66
CA HIS A 10 -7.68 -15.24 1.53
C HIS A 10 -7.36 -16.64 0.96
N HIS A 11 -6.99 -16.79 -0.31
CA HIS A 11 -6.72 -18.12 -0.90
C HIS A 11 -5.40 -18.25 -1.66
N LEU A 12 -4.46 -17.32 -1.46
CA LEU A 12 -3.14 -17.46 -2.09
C LEU A 12 -2.34 -18.58 -1.41
N PRO A 13 -1.64 -19.45 -2.18
CA PRO A 13 -0.60 -20.30 -1.63
C PRO A 13 0.41 -19.46 -0.84
N PHE A 14 0.89 -19.97 0.30
CA PHE A 14 1.77 -19.20 1.20
C PHE A 14 2.98 -18.59 0.49
N ALA A 15 3.67 -19.35 -0.38
CA ALA A 15 4.79 -18.85 -1.17
C ALA A 15 4.40 -17.67 -2.08
N GLN A 16 3.22 -17.74 -2.70
CA GLN A 16 2.69 -16.65 -3.52
C GLN A 16 2.33 -15.43 -2.66
N ALA A 17 1.79 -15.62 -1.45
CA ALA A 17 1.50 -14.52 -0.52
C ALA A 17 2.79 -13.80 -0.07
N VAL A 18 3.87 -14.54 0.21
CA VAL A 18 5.18 -13.96 0.54
C VAL A 18 5.69 -13.11 -0.62
N GLU A 19 5.66 -13.62 -1.85
CA GLU A 19 6.10 -12.86 -3.01
C GLU A 19 5.23 -11.64 -3.28
N LEU A 20 3.90 -11.77 -3.13
CA LEU A 20 2.96 -10.67 -3.30
C LEU A 20 3.17 -9.60 -2.24
N SER A 21 3.37 -9.97 -0.98
CA SER A 21 3.64 -9.03 0.12
C SER A 21 4.87 -8.18 -0.15
N LEU A 22 5.95 -8.77 -0.68
CA LEU A 22 7.14 -8.03 -1.07
C LEU A 22 6.87 -7.12 -2.29
N LEU A 23 6.13 -7.62 -3.29
CA LEU A 23 5.80 -6.87 -4.49
C LEU A 23 4.99 -5.60 -4.18
N VAL A 24 3.98 -5.69 -3.31
CA VAL A 24 3.12 -4.55 -2.96
C VAL A 24 3.88 -3.48 -2.15
N ASP A 25 4.83 -3.88 -1.30
CA ASP A 25 5.67 -2.92 -0.55
C ASP A 25 6.67 -2.21 -1.48
N LEU A 26 7.24 -2.92 -2.47
CA LEU A 26 8.08 -2.31 -3.52
C LEU A 26 7.30 -1.34 -4.41
N GLU A 27 6.07 -1.69 -4.79
CA GLU A 27 5.16 -0.79 -5.51
C GLU A 27 4.90 0.48 -4.69
N ALA A 28 4.55 0.31 -3.41
CA ALA A 28 4.31 1.41 -2.50
C ALA A 28 5.55 2.32 -2.33
N ARG A 29 6.74 1.72 -2.25
CA ARG A 29 8.02 2.45 -2.19
C ARG A 29 8.21 3.36 -3.40
N TRP A 30 8.04 2.81 -4.60
CA TRP A 30 8.16 3.58 -5.85
C TRP A 30 7.12 4.71 -5.92
N GLU A 31 5.86 4.43 -5.56
CA GLU A 31 4.81 5.44 -5.54
C GLU A 31 5.04 6.57 -4.53
N ASN A 32 5.55 6.23 -3.34
CA ASN A 32 5.88 7.20 -2.30
C ASN A 32 6.95 8.17 -2.79
N LEU A 33 7.97 7.68 -3.48
CA LEU A 33 9.00 8.52 -4.09
C LEU A 33 8.47 9.35 -5.26
N ARG A 34 7.54 8.82 -6.06
CA ARG A 34 6.96 9.56 -7.19
C ARG A 34 6.20 10.80 -6.74
N THR A 35 5.52 10.72 -5.59
CA THR A 35 4.57 11.75 -5.18
C THR A 35 5.10 12.72 -4.12
N TYR A 36 6.24 12.40 -3.50
CA TYR A 36 6.92 13.36 -2.63
C TYR A 36 7.51 14.49 -3.46
N GLN A 37 6.84 15.64 -3.46
CA GLN A 37 7.46 16.93 -3.69
C GLN A 37 7.43 17.65 -2.35
N PRO A 38 8.56 18.05 -1.76
CA PRO A 38 8.51 19.01 -0.67
C PRO A 38 7.84 20.29 -1.19
N ASP A 39 6.96 20.90 -0.39
CA ASP A 39 6.18 22.11 -0.73
C ASP A 39 7.04 23.36 -1.07
N THR A 40 8.35 23.21 -1.17
CA THR A 40 9.27 24.26 -1.63
C THR A 40 9.18 24.43 -3.14
N VAL A 41 8.23 25.28 -3.55
CA VAL A 41 8.13 25.85 -4.89
C VAL A 41 9.52 26.33 -5.35
N GLY A 42 10.09 25.65 -6.36
CA GLY A 42 11.33 26.06 -7.03
C GLY A 42 12.56 25.16 -6.83
N MET A 43 12.50 24.11 -6.00
CA MET A 43 13.61 23.14 -5.90
C MET A 43 13.55 22.08 -7.01
N THR A 44 14.52 22.11 -7.92
CA THR A 44 14.74 21.02 -8.88
C THR A 44 15.14 19.75 -8.14
N SER A 45 14.53 18.60 -8.46
CA SER A 45 14.92 17.32 -7.87
C SER A 45 16.41 17.08 -8.00
N THR A 46 17.04 16.70 -6.90
CA THR A 46 18.47 16.40 -6.90
C THR A 46 18.75 15.14 -7.73
N LEU A 47 19.95 15.02 -8.32
CA LEU A 47 20.38 13.81 -9.01
C LEU A 47 20.27 12.56 -8.12
N LYS A 48 20.45 12.74 -6.80
CA LYS A 48 20.25 11.70 -5.79
C LYS A 48 18.80 11.22 -5.72
N GLU A 49 17.82 12.12 -5.68
CA GLU A 49 16.39 11.78 -5.69
C GLU A 49 15.99 11.05 -6.97
N LEU A 50 16.45 11.53 -8.13
CA LEU A 50 16.19 10.88 -9.41
C LEU A 50 16.75 9.45 -9.44
N SER A 51 17.99 9.27 -8.95
CA SER A 51 18.59 7.94 -8.81
C SER A 51 17.79 7.03 -7.88
N GLN A 52 17.28 7.55 -6.76
CA GLN A 52 16.44 6.78 -5.83
C GLN A 52 15.12 6.35 -6.47
N LYS A 53 14.45 7.26 -7.20
CA LYS A 53 13.22 6.98 -7.96
C LYS A 53 13.46 5.87 -8.99
N GLN A 54 14.54 5.99 -9.76
CA GLN A 54 14.90 4.99 -10.78
C GLN A 54 15.14 3.62 -10.14
N LYS A 55 15.95 3.54 -9.08
CA LYS A 55 16.23 2.27 -8.37
C LYS A 55 14.97 1.61 -7.81
N ALA A 56 14.06 2.40 -7.24
CA ALA A 56 12.80 1.87 -6.72
C ALA A 56 11.90 1.34 -7.86
N TYR A 57 11.84 2.05 -8.99
CA TYR A 57 11.11 1.62 -10.17
C TYR A 57 11.66 0.30 -10.72
N GLU A 58 12.98 0.20 -10.90
CA GLU A 58 13.64 -1.01 -11.41
C GLU A 58 13.38 -2.22 -10.50
N ALA A 59 13.50 -2.04 -9.18
CA ALA A 59 13.24 -3.11 -8.21
C ALA A 59 11.78 -3.60 -8.28
N PHE A 60 10.81 -2.68 -8.31
CA PHE A 60 9.40 -3.00 -8.46
C PHE A 60 9.12 -3.74 -9.78
N PHE A 61 9.59 -3.18 -10.91
CA PHE A 61 9.29 -3.73 -12.23
C PHE A 61 9.92 -5.10 -12.45
N ALA A 62 11.15 -5.31 -11.96
CA ALA A 62 11.80 -6.62 -12.00
C ALA A 62 11.01 -7.67 -11.19
N LYS A 63 10.57 -7.32 -9.96
CA LYS A 63 9.78 -8.24 -9.12
C LYS A 63 8.41 -8.52 -9.74
N LEU A 64 7.75 -7.50 -10.31
CA LEU A 64 6.47 -7.64 -11.01
C LEU A 64 6.58 -8.63 -12.19
N GLY A 65 7.62 -8.49 -13.01
CA GLY A 65 7.88 -9.37 -14.14
C GLY A 65 8.10 -10.82 -13.72
N THR A 66 8.84 -11.05 -12.63
CA THR A 66 9.06 -12.39 -12.06
C THR A 66 7.76 -12.97 -11.49
N TYR A 67 7.05 -12.21 -10.67
CA TYR A 67 5.79 -12.65 -10.04
C TYR A 67 4.73 -13.01 -11.10
N ASN A 68 4.50 -12.15 -12.10
CA ASN A 68 3.47 -12.39 -13.12
C ASN A 68 3.80 -13.54 -14.08
N LYS A 69 5.07 -13.94 -14.18
CA LYS A 69 5.48 -15.16 -14.90
C LYS A 69 5.20 -16.41 -14.07
N ALA A 70 5.45 -16.36 -12.76
CA ALA A 70 5.35 -17.51 -11.86
C ALA A 70 3.93 -17.77 -11.33
N HIS A 71 3.10 -16.73 -11.22
CA HIS A 71 1.86 -16.78 -10.46
C HIS A 71 0.63 -16.32 -11.24
N LYS A 72 -0.52 -16.86 -10.84
CA LYS A 72 -1.85 -16.43 -11.26
C LYS A 72 -2.73 -16.22 -10.02
N PRO A 73 -3.63 -15.22 -10.00
CA PRO A 73 -3.77 -14.17 -11.01
C PRO A 73 -2.54 -13.25 -11.06
N ALA A 74 -2.35 -12.59 -12.19
CA ALA A 74 -1.29 -11.59 -12.33
C ALA A 74 -1.59 -10.41 -11.40
N HIS A 75 -0.55 -9.88 -10.75
CA HIS A 75 -0.66 -8.65 -9.99
C HIS A 75 -0.85 -7.47 -10.95
N VAL A 76 -1.86 -6.66 -10.66
CA VAL A 76 -2.16 -5.42 -11.35
C VAL A 76 -2.07 -4.32 -10.30
N ALA A 77 -1.22 -3.32 -10.55
CA ALA A 77 -1.03 -2.20 -9.65
C ALA A 77 -2.37 -1.51 -9.36
N GLU A 78 -2.65 -1.26 -8.08
CA GLU A 78 -3.92 -0.67 -7.66
C GLU A 78 -3.88 0.84 -7.88
N LEU A 79 -4.63 1.30 -8.89
CA LEU A 79 -4.58 2.68 -9.35
C LEU A 79 -5.58 3.61 -8.67
N LEU A 80 -6.59 3.11 -7.93
CA LEU A 80 -7.75 3.92 -7.54
C LEU A 80 -8.13 3.85 -6.06
N LEU A 81 -7.19 4.20 -5.17
CA LEU A 81 -7.44 4.47 -3.75
C LEU A 81 -8.05 5.86 -3.50
N ASN A 82 -9.04 6.24 -4.31
CA ASN A 82 -9.51 7.62 -4.42
C ASN A 82 -10.70 7.98 -3.53
N ASN A 83 -11.26 7.05 -2.75
CA ASN A 83 -12.34 7.31 -1.80
C ASN A 83 -12.21 6.42 -0.57
N ALA A 84 -12.91 6.78 0.50
CA ALA A 84 -12.84 6.07 1.78
C ALA A 84 -13.17 4.58 1.64
N SER A 85 -14.26 4.20 0.95
CA SER A 85 -14.66 2.79 0.81
C SER A 85 -13.60 1.95 0.11
N ARG A 86 -13.02 2.44 -0.99
CA ARG A 86 -11.94 1.73 -1.71
C ARG A 86 -10.66 1.63 -0.89
N LEU A 87 -10.29 2.71 -0.19
CA LEU A 87 -9.13 2.70 0.69
C LEU A 87 -9.33 1.72 1.85
N GLY A 88 -10.52 1.69 2.46
CA GLY A 88 -10.85 0.77 3.55
C GLY A 88 -10.78 -0.69 3.13
N LYS A 89 -11.37 -1.03 1.96
CA LYS A 89 -11.24 -2.36 1.38
C LYS A 89 -9.78 -2.75 1.13
N TRP A 90 -9.02 -1.86 0.50
CA TRP A 90 -7.60 -2.11 0.24
C TRP A 90 -6.80 -2.31 1.53
N CYS A 91 -7.05 -1.52 2.59
CA CYS A 91 -6.42 -1.72 3.89
C CYS A 91 -6.76 -3.09 4.50
N TRP A 92 -8.00 -3.56 4.36
CA TRP A 92 -8.38 -4.90 4.79
C TRP A 92 -7.65 -6.01 4.03
N ASP A 93 -7.58 -5.90 2.70
CA ASP A 93 -6.87 -6.85 1.84
C ASP A 93 -5.37 -6.89 2.16
N MET A 94 -4.74 -5.73 2.35
CA MET A 94 -3.33 -5.66 2.74
C MET A 94 -3.08 -6.20 4.15
N ARG A 95 -3.98 -5.94 5.11
CA ARG A 95 -3.89 -6.52 6.45
C ARG A 95 -3.89 -8.05 6.37
N ASP A 96 -4.79 -8.63 5.59
CA ASP A 96 -4.88 -10.08 5.47
C ASP A 96 -3.65 -10.69 4.81
N LEU A 97 -3.11 -10.02 3.78
CA LEU A 97 -1.85 -10.40 3.16
C LEU A 97 -0.70 -10.42 4.18
N VAL A 98 -0.54 -9.33 4.93
CA VAL A 98 0.52 -9.17 5.93
C VAL A 98 0.36 -10.19 7.06
N ARG A 99 -0.87 -10.44 7.51
CA ARG A 99 -1.19 -11.48 8.50
C ARG A 99 -0.84 -12.87 7.99
N GLN A 100 -1.11 -13.17 6.72
CA GLN A 100 -0.81 -14.48 6.14
C GLN A 100 0.69 -14.76 6.14
N VAL A 101 1.52 -13.75 5.90
CA VAL A 101 2.99 -13.92 5.79
C VAL A 101 3.74 -13.66 7.10
N GLN A 102 3.06 -13.27 8.17
CA GLN A 102 3.71 -12.83 9.43
C GLN A 102 4.64 -13.87 10.08
N HIS A 103 4.42 -15.16 9.78
CA HIS A 103 5.20 -16.27 10.32
C HIS A 103 6.36 -16.68 9.41
N ASP A 104 6.52 -16.05 8.25
CA ASP A 104 7.69 -16.27 7.40
C ASP A 104 8.94 -15.66 8.07
N PRO A 105 10.04 -16.40 8.22
CA PRO A 105 11.25 -15.90 8.88
C PRO A 105 11.95 -14.78 8.09
N GLN A 106 11.63 -14.61 6.81
CA GLN A 106 12.15 -13.54 5.96
C GLN A 106 11.15 -12.39 5.82
N ALA A 107 9.96 -12.46 6.45
CA ALA A 107 9.01 -11.37 6.39
C ALA A 107 9.58 -10.12 7.08
N HIS A 108 9.36 -8.98 6.44
CA HIS A 108 9.74 -7.67 6.93
C HIS A 108 8.50 -6.82 7.20
N CYS A 109 8.62 -5.85 8.11
CA CYS A 109 7.57 -4.86 8.32
C CYS A 109 7.31 -4.08 7.00
N PRO A 110 6.06 -4.01 6.53
CA PRO A 110 5.71 -3.38 5.24
C PRO A 110 5.64 -1.85 5.37
N THR A 111 6.78 -1.22 5.65
CA THR A 111 6.87 0.20 5.99
C THR A 111 6.43 1.12 4.85
N HIS A 112 6.70 0.75 3.60
CA HIS A 112 6.34 1.59 2.46
C HIS A 112 4.85 1.46 2.13
N LEU A 113 4.28 0.27 2.31
CA LEU A 113 2.85 0.04 2.23
C LEU A 113 2.09 0.90 3.25
N LEU A 114 2.51 0.94 4.51
CA LEU A 114 1.89 1.79 5.53
C LEU A 114 1.99 3.28 5.15
N ALA A 115 3.16 3.73 4.71
CA ALA A 115 3.34 5.11 4.25
C ALA A 115 2.40 5.46 3.07
N LYS A 116 2.18 4.51 2.13
CA LYS A 116 1.19 4.66 1.06
C LYS A 116 -0.22 4.77 1.63
N ALA A 117 -0.58 3.93 2.60
CA ALA A 117 -1.88 3.91 3.25
C ALA A 117 -2.24 5.25 3.91
N TYR A 118 -1.38 5.77 4.79
CA TYR A 118 -1.61 7.06 5.45
C TYR A 118 -1.68 8.22 4.47
N ARG A 119 -0.80 8.25 3.47
CA ARG A 119 -0.83 9.30 2.45
C ARG A 119 -2.18 9.34 1.70
N TRP A 120 -2.77 8.18 1.42
CA TRP A 120 -4.09 8.13 0.82
C TRP A 120 -5.19 8.50 1.83
N ALA A 121 -5.05 8.13 3.10
CA ALA A 121 -5.95 8.55 4.16
C ALA A 121 -5.99 10.07 4.33
N ASP A 122 -4.83 10.75 4.32
CA ASP A 122 -4.77 12.22 4.38
C ASP A 122 -5.56 12.84 3.23
N ARG A 123 -5.35 12.37 1.99
CA ARG A 123 -6.06 12.89 0.81
C ARG A 123 -7.56 12.67 0.88
N VAL A 124 -8.00 11.56 1.44
CA VAL A 124 -9.42 11.29 1.67
C VAL A 124 -9.97 12.26 2.71
N ALA A 125 -9.26 12.44 3.83
CA ALA A 125 -9.64 13.38 4.88
C ALA A 125 -9.74 14.83 4.36
N ASP A 126 -8.74 15.29 3.62
CA ASP A 126 -8.71 16.63 3.00
C ASP A 126 -9.91 16.84 2.08
N ARG A 127 -10.20 15.87 1.21
CA ARG A 127 -11.33 15.96 0.27
C ARG A 127 -12.68 15.99 1.00
N MET A 128 -12.81 15.22 2.07
CA MET A 128 -14.04 15.11 2.85
C MET A 128 -14.17 16.19 3.93
N LYS A 129 -13.16 17.06 4.09
CA LYS A 129 -13.07 18.05 5.17
C LYS A 129 -13.25 17.40 6.55
N LYS A 130 -12.59 16.27 6.75
CA LYS A 130 -12.58 15.51 8.01
C LYS A 130 -11.21 15.61 8.67
N GLU A 131 -11.18 15.35 9.97
CA GLU A 131 -9.93 15.27 10.72
C GLU A 131 -9.06 14.13 10.20
N HIS A 132 -7.75 14.37 10.17
CA HIS A 132 -6.77 13.37 9.78
C HIS A 132 -6.69 12.27 10.85
N ILE A 133 -6.49 11.02 10.42
CA ILE A 133 -6.20 9.95 11.36
C ILE A 133 -4.84 10.20 12.03
N ALA A 134 -4.78 10.04 13.36
CA ALA A 134 -3.53 10.18 14.08
C ALA A 134 -2.51 9.15 13.58
N ARG A 135 -1.28 9.60 13.28
CA ARG A 135 -0.21 8.69 12.88
C ARG A 135 0.57 8.23 14.11
N PRO A 136 0.64 6.92 14.38
CA PRO A 136 1.57 6.40 15.36
C PRO A 136 3.02 6.58 14.89
N THR A 137 3.96 6.40 15.81
CA THR A 137 5.38 6.27 15.47
C THR A 137 5.54 5.16 14.43
N PRO A 138 6.39 5.33 13.39
CA PRO A 138 6.52 4.34 12.33
C PRO A 138 6.70 2.92 12.85
N SER A 139 5.79 2.04 12.45
CA SER A 139 5.84 0.61 12.79
C SER A 139 7.16 -0.03 12.38
N THR A 140 7.82 -0.66 13.34
CA THR A 140 9.02 -1.48 13.09
C THR A 140 8.72 -2.97 13.09
N THR A 141 7.47 -3.37 13.39
CA THR A 141 7.08 -4.78 13.52
C THR A 141 5.84 -5.12 12.70
N ILE A 142 5.75 -6.37 12.25
CA ILE A 142 4.60 -6.89 11.48
C ILE A 142 3.28 -6.82 12.29
N PRO A 143 3.22 -7.23 13.57
CA PRO A 143 1.98 -7.14 14.35
C PRO A 143 1.45 -5.70 14.45
N THR A 144 2.33 -4.72 14.66
CA THR A 144 1.92 -3.30 14.70
C THR A 144 1.43 -2.83 13.34
N ALA A 145 2.08 -3.23 12.24
CA ALA A 145 1.63 -2.92 10.89
C ALA A 145 0.23 -3.49 10.58
N ILE A 146 -0.06 -4.71 11.04
CA ILE A 146 -1.40 -5.31 10.92
C ILE A 146 -2.42 -4.44 11.64
N GLN A 147 -2.15 -4.06 12.90
CA GLN A 147 -3.05 -3.23 13.69
C GLN A 147 -3.32 -1.87 13.01
N GLU A 148 -2.28 -1.19 12.51
CA GLU A 148 -2.43 0.09 11.83
C GLU A 148 -3.31 -0.02 10.57
N LEU A 149 -3.17 -1.10 9.79
CA LEU A 149 -4.05 -1.34 8.65
C LEU A 149 -5.51 -1.59 9.07
N GLU A 150 -5.75 -2.28 10.20
CA GLU A 150 -7.10 -2.44 10.74
C GLU A 150 -7.71 -1.11 11.18
N GLU A 151 -6.94 -0.26 11.85
CA GLU A 151 -7.38 1.05 12.31
C GLU A 151 -7.72 1.97 11.13
N LEU A 152 -6.87 2.00 10.11
CA LEU A 152 -7.13 2.73 8.85
C LEU A 152 -8.37 2.22 8.13
N ALA A 153 -8.56 0.91 8.07
CA ALA A 153 -9.72 0.30 7.43
C ALA A 153 -11.03 0.68 8.16
N ARG A 154 -11.06 0.55 9.50
CA ARG A 154 -12.22 0.96 10.31
C ARG A 154 -12.52 2.45 10.19
N TRP A 155 -11.48 3.29 10.17
CA TRP A 155 -11.63 4.73 9.96
C TRP A 155 -12.28 5.04 8.61
N CYS A 156 -11.84 4.37 7.53
CA CYS A 156 -12.44 4.47 6.20
C CYS A 156 -13.90 4.01 6.15
N ASP A 157 -14.22 2.90 6.83
CA ASP A 157 -15.59 2.37 6.92
C ASP A 157 -16.53 3.36 7.60
N ASN A 158 -16.08 3.98 8.70
CA ASN A 158 -16.83 5.01 9.42
C ASN A 158 -17.07 6.25 8.55
N LEU A 159 -16.05 6.72 7.82
CA LEU A 159 -16.20 7.85 6.90
C LEU A 159 -17.19 7.57 5.77
N SER A 160 -17.17 6.35 5.23
CA SER A 160 -18.05 5.95 4.13
C SER A 160 -19.52 5.91 4.54
N ARG A 161 -19.81 5.52 5.79
CA ARG A 161 -21.18 5.50 6.34
C ARG A 161 -21.77 6.89 6.56
N VAL A 162 -20.94 7.87 6.90
CA VAL A 162 -21.37 9.26 7.15
C VAL A 162 -21.63 10.03 5.84
N ALA A 163 -21.04 9.58 4.73
CA ALA A 163 -21.16 10.23 3.42
C ALA A 163 -22.26 9.63 2.52
N ALA A 164 -22.92 8.56 2.96
CA ALA A 164 -24.05 7.91 2.29
C ALA A 164 -25.38 8.51 2.80
#